data_AF-A0A7D9DYP8-F1
#
_entry.id   AF-A0A7D9DYP8-F1
#
_cell.length_a   1.000
_cell.length_b   1.000
_cell.length_c   1.000
_cell.angle_alpha   90.00
_cell.angle_beta   90.00
_cell.angle_gamma   90.00
#
_symmetry.space_group_name_H-M   'P 1'
#
loop_
_entity.id
_entity.type
_entity.pdbx_description
1 polymer ?
#
loop_
_entity_poly.entity_id
_entity_poly.type
_entity_poly.pdbx_seq_one_letter_code
_entity_poly.pdbx_strand_id
1 'polypeptide(L)'
;MEQEYCMRDDYTNVAIPFRSLYGDVCPLTKDILSEATYDFHNHCGMKCLQNPFCAGYNFKKKHQKKTSNCQLTHTLDHNFHDCNADDKGWIFYHPVAPRKAEFLLVYGELNSNTFVSQFPCNKMKSCKNGGKTIIYLKDGPGSDPYRCECLKGFSGDLCQIGELLKEKIQMK
;
A
#
# COMPACT_ATOMS: atom_id res chain seq x y z
N MET A 1 -10.53 -2.78 17.73
CA MET A 1 -9.99 -3.96 17.03
C MET A 1 -8.67 -3.51 16.43
N GLU A 2 -7.56 -3.84 17.08
CA GLU A 2 -6.21 -3.43 16.69
C GLU A 2 -5.77 -4.17 15.43
N GLN A 3 -5.10 -3.48 14.51
CA GLN A 3 -4.69 -4.01 13.21
C GLN A 3 -3.32 -4.69 13.39
N GLU A 4 -3.27 -6.01 13.22
CA GLU A 4 -2.05 -6.82 13.33
C GLU A 4 -1.26 -6.77 12.01
N TYR A 5 0.02 -6.40 12.07
CA TYR A 5 0.93 -6.25 10.91
C TYR A 5 1.92 -7.41 10.85
N CYS A 6 2.28 -7.84 9.64
CA CYS A 6 3.08 -9.05 9.44
C CYS A 6 4.57 -8.69 9.38
N MET A 7 5.18 -8.36 10.52
CA MET A 7 6.64 -8.38 10.75
C MET A 7 6.91 -8.47 12.27
N ARG A 8 7.99 -9.18 12.63
CA ARG A 8 8.47 -9.42 14.00
C ARG A 8 8.69 -8.12 14.78
N ASP A 9 8.36 -8.17 16.06
CA ASP A 9 8.55 -7.13 17.07
C ASP A 9 9.98 -6.55 17.04
N ASP A 10 10.16 -5.37 16.43
CA ASP A 10 11.29 -4.46 16.67
C ASP A 10 10.96 -3.08 16.07
N TYR A 11 9.92 -2.42 16.60
CA TYR A 11 9.39 -1.15 16.08
C TYR A 11 9.69 0.08 16.95
N THR A 12 10.86 0.14 17.58
CA THR A 12 11.22 1.32 18.39
C THR A 12 12.01 2.39 17.65
N ASN A 13 12.44 2.21 16.39
CA ASN A 13 13.30 3.21 15.72
C ASN A 13 13.20 3.33 14.18
N VAL A 14 12.03 3.08 13.57
CA VAL A 14 11.90 3.27 12.11
C VAL A 14 11.77 4.77 11.80
N ALA A 15 12.88 5.38 11.39
CA ALA A 15 12.87 6.69 10.75
C ALA A 15 11.83 6.68 9.61
N ILE A 16 10.94 7.68 9.58
CA ILE A 16 9.88 7.77 8.59
C ILE A 16 10.53 7.79 7.20
N PRO A 17 10.24 6.83 6.31
CA PRO A 17 10.95 6.68 5.03
C PRO A 17 10.44 7.66 3.98
N PHE A 18 10.07 8.89 4.37
CA PHE A 18 9.55 9.92 3.48
C PHE A 18 10.34 11.22 3.63
N ARG A 19 10.50 11.93 2.51
CA ARG A 19 11.07 13.28 2.46
C ARG A 19 10.08 14.21 1.78
N SER A 20 10.14 15.49 2.13
CA SER A 20 9.39 16.53 1.43
C SER A 20 9.99 16.70 0.03
N LEU A 21 9.16 16.52 -1.02
CA LEU A 21 9.55 16.79 -2.40
C LEU A 21 9.22 18.24 -2.78
N TYR A 22 8.01 18.68 -2.43
CA TYR A 22 7.51 20.02 -2.73
C TYR A 22 6.89 20.63 -1.48
N GLY A 23 7.16 21.92 -1.24
CA GLY A 23 6.59 22.70 -0.15
C GLY A 23 5.72 23.83 -0.67
N ASP A 24 4.81 24.30 0.18
CA ASP A 24 3.85 25.36 -0.13
C ASP A 24 3.00 25.08 -1.39
N VAL A 25 2.61 23.81 -1.54
CA VAL A 25 1.79 23.35 -2.66
C VAL A 25 0.30 23.43 -2.35
N CYS A 26 -0.49 23.26 -3.40
CA CYS A 26 -1.94 23.13 -3.35
C CYS A 26 -2.38 21.78 -2.76
N PRO A 27 -3.63 21.67 -2.26
CA PRO A 27 -4.25 20.37 -2.04
C PRO A 27 -4.32 19.60 -3.37
N LEU A 28 -4.25 18.28 -3.28
CA LEU A 28 -4.56 17.41 -4.41
C LEU A 28 -6.07 17.51 -4.70
N THR A 29 -6.42 17.55 -5.99
CA THR A 29 -7.81 17.55 -6.47
C THR A 29 -8.17 16.29 -7.27
N LYS A 30 -7.15 15.50 -7.65
CA LYS A 30 -7.25 14.26 -8.41
C LYS A 30 -6.26 13.23 -7.86
N ASP A 31 -6.42 11.98 -8.29
CA ASP A 31 -5.52 10.86 -7.95
C ASP A 31 -5.38 10.60 -6.43
N ILE A 32 -6.42 10.96 -5.68
CA ILE A 32 -6.52 10.79 -4.23
C ILE A 32 -6.97 9.37 -3.92
N LEU A 33 -6.16 8.64 -3.17
CA LEU A 33 -6.48 7.31 -2.65
C LEU A 33 -7.42 7.38 -1.44
N SER A 34 -7.14 8.32 -0.54
CA SER A 34 -7.89 8.51 0.69
C SER A 34 -7.54 9.83 1.34
N GLU A 35 -8.47 10.37 2.11
CA GLU A 35 -8.30 11.57 2.92
C GLU A 35 -8.54 11.28 4.39
N ALA A 36 -7.78 11.95 5.25
CA ALA A 36 -7.91 11.83 6.69
C ALA A 36 -7.41 13.10 7.41
N THR A 37 -7.63 13.14 8.72
CA THR A 37 -7.10 14.18 9.61
C THR A 37 -6.20 13.54 10.64
N TYR A 38 -4.97 14.07 10.76
CA TYR A 38 -3.97 13.63 11.71
C TYR A 38 -3.26 14.84 12.34
N ASP A 39 -2.83 14.70 13.60
CA ASP A 39 -2.07 15.77 14.28
C ASP A 39 -0.69 16.00 13.65
N PHE A 40 -0.11 14.95 13.07
CA PHE A 40 1.25 14.94 12.57
C PHE A 40 1.35 14.23 11.22
N HIS A 41 2.26 14.70 10.37
CA HIS A 41 2.45 14.16 9.02
C HIS A 41 2.95 12.71 9.03
N ASN A 42 3.64 12.27 10.09
CA ASN A 42 4.12 10.90 10.24
C ASN A 42 2.96 9.90 10.26
N HIS A 43 1.81 10.22 10.86
CA HIS A 43 0.63 9.37 10.84
C HIS A 43 0.07 9.22 9.42
N CYS A 44 0.08 10.29 8.63
CA CYS A 44 -0.26 10.24 7.20
C CYS A 44 0.71 9.30 6.44
N GLY A 45 2.01 9.42 6.71
CA GLY A 45 3.04 8.55 6.15
C GLY A 45 2.88 7.07 6.54
N MET A 46 2.53 6.79 7.79
CA MET A 46 2.24 5.42 8.24
C MET A 46 1.03 4.84 7.51
N LYS A 47 -0.04 5.62 7.28
CA LYS A 47 -1.16 5.18 6.45
C LYS A 47 -0.78 4.93 5.00
N CYS A 48 0.12 5.75 4.44
CA CYS A 48 0.67 5.46 3.13
C CYS A 48 1.47 4.15 3.10
N LEU A 49 2.22 3.81 4.15
CA LEU A 49 2.95 2.52 4.23
C LEU A 49 2.01 1.31 4.28
N GLN A 50 0.82 1.49 4.85
CA GLN A 50 -0.20 0.45 4.96
C GLN A 50 -1.01 0.25 3.69
N ASN A 51 -0.97 1.22 2.77
CA ASN A 51 -1.68 1.14 1.51
C ASN A 51 -0.72 0.71 0.38
N PRO A 52 -0.92 -0.47 -0.22
CA PRO A 52 -0.07 -1.00 -1.30
C PRO A 52 -0.06 -0.14 -2.56
N PHE A 53 -1.11 0.64 -2.81
CA PHE A 53 -1.16 1.55 -3.95
C PHE A 53 -0.56 2.92 -3.65
N CYS A 54 -0.18 3.22 -2.40
CA CYS A 54 0.28 4.56 -2.05
C CYS A 54 1.72 4.80 -2.51
N ALA A 55 1.86 5.79 -3.39
CA ALA A 55 3.15 6.29 -3.89
C ALA A 55 3.67 7.47 -3.05
N GLY A 56 2.78 8.29 -2.48
CA GLY A 56 3.15 9.48 -1.72
C GLY A 56 1.95 10.06 -0.95
N TYR A 57 2.18 11.16 -0.24
CA TYR A 57 1.10 11.86 0.45
C TYR A 57 1.31 13.37 0.52
N ASN A 58 0.20 14.12 0.50
CA ASN A 58 0.18 15.56 0.74
C ASN A 58 -0.30 15.83 2.17
N PHE A 59 0.32 16.77 2.88
CA PHE A 59 -0.05 17.09 4.27
C PHE A 59 -0.04 18.60 4.58
N LYS A 60 -1.06 19.08 5.31
CA LYS A 60 -1.17 20.48 5.77
C LYS A 60 -1.09 20.56 7.29
N LYS A 61 -0.05 21.20 7.83
CA LYS A 61 0.12 21.35 9.28
C LYS A 61 -0.99 22.19 9.93
N LYS A 62 -1.31 23.33 9.30
CA LYS A 62 -2.38 24.23 9.73
C LYS A 62 -3.62 23.96 8.90
N HIS A 63 -4.58 23.23 9.45
CA HIS A 63 -5.86 22.94 8.81
C HIS A 63 -7.01 23.55 9.60
N GLN A 64 -8.12 23.84 8.92
CA GLN A 64 -9.35 24.22 9.60
C GLN A 64 -9.97 22.95 10.21
N LYS A 65 -10.60 23.04 11.38
CA LYS A 65 -11.14 21.87 12.14
C LYS A 65 -12.10 20.95 11.35
N LYS A 66 -12.57 21.34 10.16
CA LYS A 66 -13.50 20.59 9.31
C LYS A 66 -12.89 20.04 8.02
N THR A 67 -11.63 20.33 7.71
CA THR A 67 -10.98 19.89 6.47
C THR A 67 -9.98 18.76 6.74
N SER A 68 -9.88 17.80 5.82
CA SER A 68 -8.77 16.84 5.81
C SER A 68 -7.44 17.59 5.79
N ASN A 69 -6.40 17.00 6.39
CA ASN A 69 -5.05 17.57 6.35
C ASN A 69 -4.01 16.57 5.86
N CYS A 70 -4.47 15.40 5.42
CA CYS A 70 -3.68 14.32 4.86
C CYS A 70 -4.42 13.78 3.62
N GLN A 71 -3.72 13.71 2.49
CA GLN A 71 -4.22 13.13 1.25
C GLN A 71 -3.20 12.12 0.74
N LEU A 72 -3.59 10.85 0.66
CA LEU A 72 -2.75 9.80 0.07
C LEU A 72 -2.94 9.78 -1.45
N THR A 73 -1.89 9.44 -2.19
CA THR A 73 -1.96 9.33 -3.64
C THR A 73 -1.24 8.09 -4.15
N HIS A 74 -1.64 7.61 -5.32
CA HIS A 74 -1.05 6.48 -6.02
C HIS A 74 -0.04 6.89 -7.10
N THR A 75 0.20 8.19 -7.30
CA THR A 75 1.17 8.71 -8.26
C THR A 75 2.07 9.76 -7.60
N LEU A 76 3.22 10.03 -8.22
CA LEU A 76 4.08 11.16 -7.85
C LEU A 76 3.98 12.31 -8.86
N ASP A 77 3.28 12.08 -9.98
CA ASP A 77 3.10 13.04 -11.04
C ASP A 77 1.86 13.90 -10.77
N HIS A 78 2.10 15.04 -10.12
CA HIS A 78 1.07 16.01 -9.80
C HIS A 78 1.45 17.39 -10.32
N ASN A 79 0.46 18.08 -10.88
CA ASN A 79 0.54 19.50 -11.14
C ASN A 79 -0.05 20.26 -9.94
N PHE A 80 0.79 21.02 -9.25
CA PHE A 80 0.40 21.84 -8.08
C PHE A 80 0.16 23.31 -8.44
N HIS A 81 0.12 23.68 -9.72
CA HIS A 81 0.05 25.08 -10.15
C HIS A 81 -1.38 25.67 -10.22
N ASP A 82 -2.41 24.83 -10.17
CA ASP A 82 -3.80 25.23 -10.40
C ASP A 82 -4.60 25.37 -9.08
N CYS A 83 -4.20 26.27 -8.18
CA CYS A 83 -5.05 26.65 -7.04
C CYS A 83 -4.87 28.10 -6.56
N ASN A 84 -5.81 28.57 -5.75
CA ASN A 84 -5.75 29.89 -5.14
C ASN A 84 -4.60 29.97 -4.12
N ALA A 85 -4.05 31.17 -3.94
CA ALA A 85 -2.98 31.40 -2.96
C ALA A 85 -3.39 31.00 -1.53
N ASP A 86 -4.67 31.15 -1.18
CA ASP A 86 -5.21 30.79 0.14
C ASP A 86 -5.25 29.27 0.39
N ASP A 87 -5.25 28.47 -0.68
CA ASP A 87 -5.31 27.01 -0.58
C ASP A 87 -3.92 26.39 -0.33
N LYS A 88 -2.84 27.16 -0.54
CA LYS A 88 -1.44 26.75 -0.35
C LYS A 88 -1.09 26.42 1.11
N GLY A 89 0.17 26.09 1.36
CA GLY A 89 0.68 25.65 2.66
C GLY A 89 0.66 24.14 2.89
N TRP A 90 0.37 23.34 1.86
CA TRP A 90 0.59 21.89 1.91
C TRP A 90 2.04 21.53 1.61
N ILE A 91 2.46 20.35 2.05
CA ILE A 91 3.77 19.78 1.76
C ILE A 91 3.55 18.37 1.19
N PHE A 92 4.11 18.12 0.01
CA PHE A 92 4.06 16.82 -0.63
C PHE A 92 5.28 15.98 -0.25
N TYR A 93 5.02 14.77 0.25
CA TYR A 93 6.02 13.83 0.72
C TYR A 93 6.08 12.60 -0.18
N HIS A 94 7.29 12.20 -0.54
CA HIS A 94 7.56 11.01 -1.34
C HIS A 94 8.48 10.06 -0.57
N PRO A 95 8.43 8.75 -0.84
CA PRO A 95 9.29 7.77 -0.18
C PRO A 95 10.75 7.94 -0.62
N VAL A 96 11.68 7.78 0.32
CA VAL A 96 13.13 7.94 0.11
C VAL A 96 13.70 6.87 -0.81
N ALA A 97 13.13 5.66 -0.78
CA ALA A 97 13.45 4.58 -1.68
C ALA A 97 12.19 4.16 -2.45
N PRO A 98 12.29 3.86 -3.75
CA PRO A 98 11.16 3.32 -4.49
C PRO A 98 10.71 2.02 -3.82
N ARG A 99 9.40 1.92 -3.55
CA ARG A 99 8.81 0.65 -3.12
C ARG A 99 8.90 -0.28 -4.32
N LYS A 100 9.77 -1.29 -4.26
CA LYS A 100 9.81 -2.34 -5.28
C LYS A 100 8.49 -3.13 -5.18
N ALA A 101 7.49 -2.67 -5.90
CA ALA A 101 6.17 -3.26 -5.90
C ALA A 101 6.03 -4.41 -6.92
N GLU A 102 7.11 -4.72 -7.64
CA GLU A 102 7.00 -5.51 -8.86
C GLU A 102 6.82 -7.01 -8.61
N PHE A 103 7.21 -7.53 -7.44
CA PHE A 103 6.93 -8.91 -7.04
C PHE A 103 7.34 -9.12 -5.57
N LEU A 104 6.58 -8.58 -4.60
CA LEU A 104 6.86 -8.87 -3.19
C LEU A 104 6.25 -10.24 -2.85
N LEU A 105 7.06 -11.30 -2.94
CA LEU A 105 6.73 -12.60 -2.36
C LEU A 105 6.61 -12.41 -0.84
N VAL A 106 5.41 -12.57 -0.30
CA VAL A 106 5.15 -12.33 1.13
C VAL A 106 5.78 -13.42 2.02
N TYR A 107 6.35 -14.47 1.42
CA TYR A 107 7.10 -15.49 2.15
C TYR A 107 8.35 -15.96 1.41
N GLY A 108 9.52 -15.64 1.96
CA GLY A 108 10.77 -16.36 1.75
C GLY A 108 11.90 -15.55 1.13
N GLU A 109 12.91 -15.30 1.96
CA GLU A 109 14.29 -14.86 1.66
C GLU A 109 14.51 -13.37 1.33
N LEU A 110 14.74 -12.59 2.38
CA LEU A 110 15.22 -11.20 2.29
C LEU A 110 16.74 -11.14 2.51
N ASN A 111 17.46 -10.81 1.45
CA ASN A 111 18.83 -10.31 1.46
C ASN A 111 18.79 -8.84 1.98
N SER A 112 18.95 -8.69 3.29
CA SER A 112 19.32 -7.54 4.15
C SER A 112 19.04 -6.05 3.81
N ASN A 113 18.56 -5.63 2.63
CA ASN A 113 18.45 -4.19 2.26
C ASN A 113 17.09 -3.77 1.66
N THR A 114 16.06 -4.61 1.73
CA THR A 114 14.73 -4.28 1.18
C THR A 114 13.82 -3.74 2.27
N PHE A 115 13.39 -2.48 2.14
CA PHE A 115 12.44 -1.85 3.04
C PHE A 115 11.08 -2.57 2.92
N VAL A 116 10.62 -3.20 4.00
CA VAL A 116 9.34 -3.93 4.02
C VAL A 116 8.21 -2.92 4.12
N SER A 117 7.37 -2.85 3.09
CA SER A 117 6.07 -2.19 3.20
C SER A 117 5.20 -2.97 4.17
N GLN A 118 4.83 -2.34 5.29
CA GLN A 118 3.99 -2.93 6.33
C GLN A 118 2.57 -3.11 5.79
N PHE A 119 2.29 -4.29 5.23
CA PHE A 119 0.94 -4.64 4.82
C PHE A 119 0.14 -5.20 6.01
N PRO A 120 -1.15 -4.82 6.14
CA PRO A 120 -1.98 -5.34 7.21
C PRO A 120 -2.29 -6.82 6.96
N CYS A 121 -1.93 -7.69 7.90
CA CYS A 121 -2.07 -9.15 7.76
C CYS A 121 -3.51 -9.59 7.52
N ASN A 122 -4.46 -8.88 8.13
CA ASN A 122 -5.87 -9.21 8.06
C ASN A 122 -6.47 -9.11 6.65
N LYS A 123 -5.76 -8.49 5.70
CA LYS A 123 -6.17 -8.43 4.28
C LYS A 123 -5.51 -9.52 3.42
N MET A 124 -4.57 -10.28 3.97
CA MET A 124 -3.90 -11.35 3.24
C MET A 124 -4.87 -12.49 2.93
N LYS A 125 -4.74 -13.06 1.73
CA LYS A 125 -5.54 -14.23 1.32
C LYS A 125 -4.96 -15.48 1.95
N SER A 126 -5.78 -16.25 2.67
CA SER A 126 -5.43 -17.58 3.18
C SER A 126 -5.38 -18.62 2.07
N CYS A 127 -4.34 -18.56 1.23
CA CYS A 127 -4.11 -19.47 0.12
C CYS A 127 -4.01 -20.93 0.60
N LYS A 128 -4.59 -21.86 -0.16
CA LYS A 128 -4.62 -23.29 0.12
C LYS A 128 -3.54 -24.03 -0.67
N ASN A 129 -3.31 -25.28 -0.32
CA ASN A 129 -2.45 -26.21 -1.08
C ASN A 129 -1.03 -25.67 -1.36
N GLY A 130 -0.44 -24.96 -0.39
CA GLY A 130 0.91 -24.39 -0.53
C GLY A 130 0.99 -23.15 -1.44
N GLY A 131 -0.14 -22.60 -1.88
CA GLY A 131 -0.17 -21.33 -2.60
C GLY A 131 0.35 -20.17 -1.76
N LYS A 132 0.96 -19.18 -2.42
CA LYS A 132 1.56 -18.01 -1.77
C LYS A 132 0.71 -16.77 -2.00
N THR A 133 0.47 -15.98 -0.96
CA THR A 133 -0.13 -14.66 -1.14
C THR A 133 0.88 -13.75 -1.84
N ILE A 134 0.44 -13.11 -2.91
CA ILE A 134 1.20 -12.10 -3.65
C ILE A 134 0.40 -10.80 -3.68
N ILE A 135 1.10 -9.69 -3.92
CA ILE A 135 0.52 -8.37 -4.10
C ILE A 135 0.58 -8.02 -5.58
N TYR A 136 -0.58 -7.78 -6.18
CA TYR A 136 -0.76 -7.52 -7.59
C TYR A 136 -1.39 -6.13 -7.78
N LEU A 137 -0.60 -5.18 -8.28
CA LEU A 137 -1.03 -3.78 -8.38
C LEU A 137 -1.57 -3.37 -9.75
N LYS A 138 -1.60 -4.27 -10.74
CA LYS A 138 -1.98 -3.89 -12.12
C LYS A 138 -3.44 -3.50 -12.27
N ASP A 139 -4.30 -3.97 -11.37
CA ASP A 139 -5.74 -3.64 -11.38
C ASP A 139 -5.99 -2.20 -10.89
N GLY A 140 -4.96 -1.50 -10.41
CA GLY A 140 -5.02 -0.09 -10.05
C GLY A 140 -5.63 0.19 -8.67
N PRO A 141 -5.63 1.46 -8.25
CA PRO A 141 -6.11 1.88 -6.95
C PRO A 141 -7.59 1.53 -6.73
N GLY A 142 -7.93 1.07 -5.53
CA GLY A 142 -9.30 0.68 -5.16
C GLY A 142 -9.63 -0.80 -5.40
N SER A 143 -8.80 -1.52 -6.14
CA SER A 143 -8.88 -2.99 -6.26
C SER A 143 -8.34 -3.69 -5.01
N ASP A 144 -8.76 -4.95 -4.77
CA ASP A 144 -8.10 -5.82 -3.81
C ASP A 144 -6.76 -6.28 -4.41
N PRO A 145 -5.61 -5.88 -3.86
CA PRO A 145 -4.32 -6.20 -4.44
C PRO A 145 -3.83 -7.60 -4.05
N TYR A 146 -4.49 -8.29 -3.11
CA TYR A 146 -4.03 -9.58 -2.64
C TYR A 146 -4.57 -10.70 -3.52
N ARG A 147 -3.66 -11.50 -4.08
CA ARG A 147 -3.94 -12.67 -4.92
C ARG A 147 -3.19 -13.88 -4.39
N CYS A 148 -3.62 -15.09 -4.76
CA CYS A 148 -2.86 -16.30 -4.51
C CYS A 148 -2.12 -16.72 -5.78
N GLU A 149 -0.81 -16.91 -5.66
CA GLU A 149 -0.01 -17.61 -6.65
C GLU A 149 -0.06 -19.12 -6.34
N CYS A 150 -0.66 -19.88 -7.25
CA CYS A 150 -0.85 -21.32 -7.07
C CYS A 150 0.35 -22.12 -7.56
N LEU A 151 0.69 -23.16 -6.80
CA LEU A 151 1.63 -24.17 -7.26
C LEU A 151 1.04 -24.96 -8.45
N LYS A 152 1.92 -25.55 -9.26
CA LYS A 152 1.53 -26.35 -10.42
C LYS A 152 0.53 -27.45 -10.02
N GLY A 153 -0.54 -27.59 -10.80
CA GLY A 153 -1.61 -28.55 -10.54
C GLY A 153 -2.68 -28.06 -9.55
N PHE A 154 -2.60 -26.80 -9.08
CA PHE A 154 -3.65 -26.15 -8.31
C PHE A 154 -4.14 -24.87 -8.98
N SER A 155 -5.41 -24.53 -8.77
CA SER A 155 -6.06 -23.35 -9.34
C SER A 155 -7.19 -22.81 -8.46
N GLY A 156 -7.78 -21.70 -8.91
CA GLY A 156 -8.80 -20.93 -8.17
C GLY A 156 -8.20 -19.79 -7.36
N ASP A 157 -9.05 -18.86 -6.93
CA ASP A 157 -8.63 -17.61 -6.26
C ASP A 157 -7.83 -17.84 -4.95
N LEU A 158 -8.06 -18.97 -4.30
CA LEU A 158 -7.35 -19.41 -3.09
C LEU A 158 -6.55 -20.70 -3.32
N CYS A 159 -6.29 -21.10 -4.57
CA CYS A 159 -5.62 -22.36 -4.92
C CYS A 159 -6.31 -23.60 -4.36
N GLN A 160 -7.62 -23.55 -4.16
CA GLN A 160 -8.41 -24.60 -3.53
C GLN A 160 -8.72 -25.78 -4.46
N ILE A 161 -8.58 -25.60 -5.78
CA ILE A 161 -8.90 -26.62 -6.78
C ILE A 161 -7.61 -27.37 -7.11
N GLY A 162 -7.59 -28.69 -6.92
CA GLY A 162 -6.48 -29.55 -7.37
C GLY A 162 -6.83 -30.30 -8.65
N GLU A 163 -5.94 -30.28 -9.64
CA GLU A 163 -6.13 -31.00 -10.91
C GLU A 163 -6.03 -32.53 -10.76
N LEU A 164 -5.50 -33.04 -9.65
CA LEU A 164 -5.48 -34.46 -9.29
C LEU A 164 -6.89 -35.08 -9.07
N LEU A 165 -7.96 -34.28 -9.10
CA LEU A 165 -9.35 -34.76 -9.06
C LEU A 165 -10.02 -34.85 -10.44
N LYS A 166 -9.44 -34.30 -11.51
CA LYS A 166 -10.05 -34.36 -12.85
C LYS A 166 -9.85 -35.73 -13.52
N GLU A 167 -8.80 -36.47 -13.18
CA GLU A 167 -8.51 -37.77 -13.78
C GLU A 167 -9.43 -38.92 -13.29
N LYS A 168 -10.19 -38.72 -12.20
CA LYS A 168 -11.12 -39.74 -11.68
C LYS A 168 -12.53 -39.69 -12.27
N ILE A 169 -12.87 -38.68 -13.07
CA ILE A 169 -14.23 -38.53 -13.64
C ILE A 169 -14.30 -38.99 -15.10
N GLN A 170 -13.17 -39.19 -15.78
CA GLN A 170 -13.13 -39.64 -17.17
C GLN A 170 -12.98 -41.17 -17.36
N MET A 171 -13.10 -41.94 -16.27
CA MET A 171 -13.18 -43.41 -16.29
C MET A 171 -14.49 -43.91 -15.68
N LYS A 172 -15.64 -43.48 -16.22
CA LYS A 172 -16.92 -44.17 -16.05
C LYS A 172 -17.67 -44.22 -17.38
#